data_AF-A0A948FQD1-F1
#
_entry.id   AF-A0A948FQD1-F1
#
_cell.length_a   1.000
_cell.length_b   1.000
_cell.length_c   1.000
_cell.angle_alpha   90.00
_cell.angle_beta   90.00
_cell.angle_gamma   90.00
#
_symmetry.space_group_name_H-M   'P 1'
#
loop_
_entity.id
_entity.type
_entity.pdbx_description
1 polymer ?
#
loop_
_entity_poly.entity_id
_entity_poly.type
_entity_poly.pdbx_seq_one_letter_code
_entity_poly.pdbx_strand_id
1 'polypeptide(L)'
;MTLWTGSSFHVYLLLKKPINHTFYDRYLSYGEKKEESFINKRATHISKKTNLTVIGGHARVKNAIILDTSNTPPGKLARCPFSLHIKNAKTINGIAVPVSEEELANSKLISNLQKLTAETIRKNIDKYI
;
A
#
# COMPACT_ATOMS: atom_id res chain seq x y z
N MET A 1 -1.14 -0.59 -9.75
CA MET A 1 -0.80 0.80 -9.38
C MET A 1 -0.24 0.82 -7.96
N THR A 2 0.85 1.54 -7.72
CA THR A 2 1.41 1.76 -6.39
C THR A 2 1.09 3.18 -5.94
N LEU A 3 0.63 3.34 -4.70
CA LEU A 3 0.26 4.62 -4.11
C LEU A 3 1.06 4.84 -2.83
N TRP A 4 1.92 5.84 -2.80
CA TRP A 4 2.55 6.29 -1.57
C TRP A 4 1.48 6.88 -0.63
N THR A 5 1.59 6.68 0.68
CA THR A 5 0.60 7.18 1.67
C THR A 5 1.18 8.11 2.72
N GLY A 6 2.47 8.46 2.62
CA GLY A 6 3.21 9.24 3.62
C GLY A 6 4.05 8.42 4.59
N SER A 7 3.66 7.17 4.87
CA SER A 7 4.41 6.27 5.77
C SER A 7 4.44 4.81 5.32
N SER A 8 3.66 4.49 4.29
CA SER A 8 3.61 3.17 3.66
C SER A 8 3.28 3.36 2.19
N PHE A 9 3.03 2.26 1.49
CA PHE A 9 2.46 2.28 0.16
C PHE A 9 1.28 1.32 0.10
N HIS A 10 0.32 1.62 -0.77
CA HIS A 10 -0.73 0.70 -1.16
C HIS A 10 -0.42 0.16 -2.55
N VAL A 11 -0.78 -1.10 -2.79
CA VAL A 11 -0.75 -1.72 -4.11
C VAL A 11 -2.19 -2.02 -4.51
N TYR A 12 -2.66 -1.41 -5.59
CA TYR A 12 -3.99 -1.62 -6.13
C TYR A 12 -3.93 -2.67 -7.25
N LEU A 13 -4.71 -3.74 -7.05
CA LEU A 13 -5.00 -4.77 -8.04
C LEU A 13 -6.41 -4.51 -8.59
N LEU A 14 -6.51 -3.95 -9.79
CA LEU A 14 -7.79 -3.64 -10.41
C LEU A 14 -8.38 -4.90 -11.04
N LEU A 15 -9.63 -5.20 -10.70
CA LEU A 15 -10.35 -6.36 -11.21
C LEU A 15 -11.18 -5.97 -12.43
N LYS A 16 -11.18 -6.82 -13.47
CA LYS A 16 -12.00 -6.61 -14.68
C LYS A 16 -13.50 -6.80 -14.43
N LYS A 17 -13.86 -7.51 -13.35
CA LYS A 17 -15.24 -7.80 -12.97
C LYS A 17 -15.36 -7.88 -11.44
N PRO A 18 -16.55 -7.62 -10.88
CA PRO A 18 -16.79 -7.85 -9.46
C PRO A 18 -16.50 -9.31 -9.08
N ILE A 19 -15.97 -9.50 -7.87
CA ILE A 19 -15.71 -10.81 -7.28
C ILE A 19 -16.60 -11.00 -6.05
N ASN A 20 -16.96 -12.26 -5.80
CA ASN A 20 -17.73 -12.63 -4.61
C ASN A 20 -16.85 -12.50 -3.35
N HIS A 21 -17.45 -12.14 -2.20
CA HIS A 21 -16.79 -12.12 -0.89
C HIS A 21 -16.07 -13.45 -0.57
N THR A 22 -16.61 -14.59 -1.00
CA THR A 22 -15.98 -15.91 -0.78
C THR A 22 -14.59 -16.01 -1.42
N PHE A 23 -14.34 -15.29 -2.52
CA PHE A 23 -13.02 -15.21 -3.12
C PHE A 23 -12.03 -14.48 -2.21
N TYR A 24 -12.46 -13.37 -1.60
CA TYR A 24 -11.65 -12.63 -0.65
C TYR A 24 -11.26 -13.51 0.55
N ASP A 25 -12.25 -14.15 1.17
CA ASP A 25 -12.02 -15.00 2.34
C ASP A 25 -11.09 -16.17 2.03
N ARG A 26 -11.14 -16.72 0.82
CA ARG A 26 -10.27 -17.83 0.43
C ARG A 26 -8.85 -17.39 0.08
N TYR A 27 -8.69 -16.30 -0.68
CA TYR A 27 -7.42 -15.98 -1.31
C TYR A 27 -6.75 -14.73 -0.75
N LEU A 28 -7.49 -13.74 -0.30
CA LEU A 28 -6.96 -12.42 0.07
C LEU A 28 -6.95 -12.17 1.58
N SER A 29 -7.69 -12.94 2.37
CA SER A 29 -7.59 -12.92 3.83
C SER A 29 -6.28 -13.55 4.32
N TYR A 30 -5.82 -13.15 5.51
CA TYR A 30 -4.63 -13.69 6.18
C TYR A 30 -5.00 -14.27 7.57
N GLY A 31 -4.07 -15.01 8.18
CA GLY A 31 -4.21 -15.64 9.51
C GLY A 31 -3.62 -17.05 9.57
N GLU A 32 -3.47 -17.61 10.77
CA GLU A 32 -2.85 -18.93 11.00
C GLU A 32 -3.52 -20.06 10.21
N LYS A 33 -4.85 -19.99 10.00
CA LYS A 33 -5.62 -20.98 9.23
C LYS A 33 -5.65 -20.72 7.72
N LYS A 34 -4.81 -19.79 7.22
CA LYS A 34 -4.86 -19.28 5.83
C LYS A 34 -3.49 -19.34 5.15
N GLU A 35 -2.62 -20.27 5.53
CA GLU A 35 -1.28 -20.44 4.89
C GLU A 35 -1.37 -20.55 3.37
N GLU A 36 -2.43 -21.18 2.86
CA GLU A 36 -2.67 -21.35 1.42
C GLU A 36 -3.18 -20.08 0.70
N SER A 37 -3.45 -19.00 1.43
CA SER A 37 -3.90 -17.73 0.85
C SER A 37 -2.84 -17.13 -0.08
N PHE A 38 -3.30 -16.37 -1.08
CA PHE A 38 -2.42 -15.67 -2.01
C PHE A 38 -1.47 -14.73 -1.25
N ILE A 39 -1.96 -14.04 -0.22
CA ILE A 39 -1.15 -13.08 0.55
C ILE A 39 -0.02 -13.77 1.30
N ASN A 40 -0.29 -14.88 2.01
CA ASN A 40 0.74 -15.62 2.71
C ASN A 40 1.76 -16.23 1.74
N LYS A 41 1.30 -16.84 0.65
CA LYS A 41 2.19 -17.36 -0.41
C LYS A 41 3.10 -16.28 -0.98
N ARG A 42 2.57 -15.07 -1.23
CA ARG A 42 3.37 -13.93 -1.72
C ARG A 42 4.35 -13.44 -0.67
N ALA A 43 3.94 -13.32 0.60
CA ALA A 43 4.82 -12.94 1.70
C ALA A 43 6.02 -13.91 1.84
N THR A 44 5.75 -15.22 1.84
CA THR A 44 6.79 -16.26 1.86
C THR A 44 7.69 -16.18 0.63
N HIS A 45 7.12 -16.01 -0.57
CA HIS A 45 7.88 -15.91 -1.80
C HIS A 45 8.83 -14.71 -1.81
N ILE A 46 8.33 -13.53 -1.43
CA ILE A 46 9.14 -12.30 -1.37
C ILE A 46 10.25 -12.48 -0.33
N SER A 47 9.92 -12.99 0.86
CA SER A 47 10.91 -13.19 1.92
C SER A 47 12.08 -14.06 1.46
N LYS A 48 11.78 -15.17 0.77
CA LYS A 48 12.79 -16.09 0.21
C LYS A 48 13.64 -15.43 -0.88
N LYS A 49 13.10 -14.46 -1.62
CA LYS A 49 13.82 -13.80 -2.72
C LYS A 49 14.64 -12.58 -2.30
N THR A 50 14.27 -11.90 -1.22
CA THR A 50 14.85 -10.59 -0.87
C THR A 50 15.62 -10.59 0.45
N ASN A 51 15.65 -11.71 1.19
CA ASN A 51 16.16 -11.79 2.57
C ASN A 51 15.48 -10.81 3.55
N LEU A 52 14.34 -10.22 3.17
CA LEU A 52 13.51 -9.39 4.04
C LEU A 52 12.45 -10.24 4.71
N THR A 53 12.15 -9.96 5.97
CA THR A 53 11.00 -10.58 6.63
C THR A 53 9.72 -9.93 6.09
N VAL A 54 8.92 -10.68 5.35
CA VAL A 54 7.61 -10.23 4.84
C VAL A 54 6.53 -11.16 5.39
N ILE A 55 5.49 -10.60 5.99
CA ILE A 55 4.40 -11.35 6.62
C ILE A 55 3.02 -10.81 6.20
N GLY A 56 2.05 -11.69 6.03
CA GLY A 56 0.64 -11.31 5.89
C GLY A 56 0.06 -10.98 7.26
N GLY A 57 -0.54 -9.80 7.43
CA GLY A 57 -1.03 -9.38 8.74
C GLY A 57 -1.51 -7.93 8.79
N HIS A 58 -1.91 -7.49 9.99
CA HIS A 58 -2.28 -6.09 10.24
C HIS A 58 -1.41 -5.43 11.31
N ALA A 59 -0.98 -6.21 12.31
CA ALA A 59 -0.12 -5.70 13.38
C ALA A 59 1.26 -5.33 12.83
N ARG A 60 1.77 -4.18 13.26
CA ARG A 60 3.15 -3.76 12.95
C ARG A 60 4.13 -4.65 13.71
N VAL A 61 5.09 -5.23 12.99
CA VAL A 61 6.17 -6.03 13.56
C VAL A 61 7.50 -5.36 13.22
N LYS A 62 8.40 -5.27 14.20
CA LYS A 62 9.73 -4.67 14.02
C LYS A 62 10.51 -5.47 12.98
N ASN A 63 11.23 -4.77 12.09
CA ASN A 63 12.06 -5.36 11.04
C ASN A 63 11.30 -6.26 10.06
N ALA A 64 9.99 -6.05 9.87
CA ALA A 64 9.18 -6.79 8.93
C ALA A 64 8.35 -5.86 8.03
N ILE A 65 8.16 -6.27 6.78
CA ILE A 65 7.16 -5.69 5.88
C ILE A 65 5.86 -6.45 6.08
N ILE A 66 4.78 -5.72 6.33
CA ILE A 66 3.44 -6.28 6.52
C ILE A 66 2.65 -6.14 5.22
N LEU A 67 2.15 -7.26 4.69
CA LEU A 67 1.15 -7.28 3.63
C LEU A 67 -0.24 -7.27 4.26
N ASP A 68 -0.83 -6.08 4.35
CA ASP A 68 -2.12 -5.86 4.99
C ASP A 68 -3.24 -5.78 3.95
N THR A 69 -4.18 -6.71 4.01
CA THR A 69 -5.40 -6.74 3.19
C THR A 69 -6.67 -6.44 3.97
N SER A 70 -6.58 -6.05 5.24
CA SER A 70 -7.74 -5.78 6.12
C SER A 70 -8.67 -4.67 5.62
N ASN A 71 -8.21 -3.84 4.68
CA ASN A 71 -9.02 -2.80 4.01
C ASN A 71 -9.69 -3.24 2.70
N THR A 72 -9.59 -4.51 2.32
CA THR A 72 -10.19 -5.08 1.11
C THR A 72 -11.65 -5.58 1.28
N PRO A 73 -12.09 -6.08 2.45
CA PRO A 73 -13.48 -6.52 2.63
C PRO A 73 -14.50 -5.42 2.33
N PRO A 74 -15.73 -5.79 1.92
CA PRO A 74 -16.83 -4.84 1.76
C PRO A 74 -17.04 -3.97 3.01
N GLY A 75 -17.29 -2.67 2.81
CA GLY A 75 -17.50 -1.70 3.89
C GLY A 75 -16.22 -1.14 4.52
N LYS A 76 -15.03 -1.64 4.12
CA LYS A 76 -13.76 -1.02 4.49
C LYS A 76 -13.37 0.07 3.49
N LEU A 77 -12.61 1.04 3.97
CA LEU A 77 -12.17 2.19 3.18
C LEU A 77 -10.65 2.16 3.03
N ALA A 78 -10.18 2.59 1.86
CA ALA A 78 -8.77 2.84 1.59
C ALA A 78 -8.58 4.32 1.25
N ARG A 79 -7.34 4.81 1.40
CA ARG A 79 -7.00 6.19 1.02
C ARG A 79 -7.19 6.37 -0.49
N CYS A 80 -7.77 7.50 -0.88
CA CYS A 80 -7.85 7.88 -2.28
C CYS A 80 -6.53 8.52 -2.75
N PRO A 81 -6.18 8.42 -4.04
CA PRO A 81 -5.13 9.25 -4.63
C PRO A 81 -5.36 10.73 -4.30
N PHE A 82 -4.27 11.45 -4.07
CA PHE A 82 -4.22 12.87 -3.70
C PHE A 82 -4.85 13.25 -2.36
N SER A 83 -5.27 12.28 -1.55
CA SER A 83 -5.76 12.55 -0.20
C SER A 83 -4.65 13.02 0.74
N LEU A 84 -4.99 13.97 1.61
CA LEU A 84 -4.09 14.48 2.64
C LEU A 84 -4.08 13.54 3.85
N HIS A 85 -2.89 13.23 4.35
CA HIS A 85 -2.73 12.56 5.63
C HIS A 85 -2.60 13.60 6.74
N ILE A 86 -3.70 13.75 7.50
CA ILE A 86 -3.79 14.70 8.60
C ILE A 86 -3.44 13.95 9.89
N LYS A 87 -2.31 14.33 10.52
CA LYS A 87 -1.91 13.80 11.83
C LYS A 87 -2.67 14.48 12.97
N ASN A 88 -2.91 15.79 12.84
CA ASN A 88 -3.69 16.60 13.77
C ASN A 88 -4.13 17.90 13.07
N ALA A 89 -4.90 18.74 13.75
CA ALA A 89 -5.44 19.99 13.21
C ALA A 89 -4.41 20.96 12.58
N LYS A 90 -3.13 20.82 12.93
CA LYS A 90 -2.04 21.69 12.45
C LYS A 90 -1.03 20.98 11.56
N THR A 91 -1.14 19.66 11.41
CA THR A 91 -0.06 18.85 10.82
C THR A 91 -0.61 17.92 9.74
N ILE A 92 -0.24 18.23 8.50
CA ILE A 92 -0.30 17.29 7.37
C ILE A 92 1.08 16.65 7.27
N ASN A 93 1.18 15.33 7.34
CA ASN A 93 2.46 14.61 7.33
C ASN A 93 2.59 13.65 6.13
N GLY A 94 1.75 13.81 5.12
CA GLY A 94 1.87 13.06 3.88
C GLY A 94 0.73 13.37 2.93
N ILE A 95 0.95 13.06 1.67
CA ILE A 95 -0.06 13.14 0.63
C ILE A 95 -0.02 11.83 -0.13
N ALA A 96 -1.18 11.27 -0.37
CA ALA A 96 -1.28 10.04 -1.14
C ALA A 96 -0.98 10.35 -2.61
N VAL A 97 0.06 9.77 -3.19
CA VAL A 97 0.43 10.03 -4.59
C VAL A 97 0.72 8.74 -5.34
N PRO A 98 0.23 8.59 -6.58
CA PRO A 98 0.65 7.49 -7.44
C PRO A 98 2.16 7.54 -7.66
N VAL A 99 2.77 6.37 -7.76
CA VAL A 99 4.20 6.19 -8.02
C VAL A 99 4.35 5.20 -9.17
N SER A 100 5.15 5.57 -10.18
CA SER A 100 5.42 4.72 -11.34
C SER A 100 6.42 3.61 -11.00
N GLU A 101 6.51 2.57 -11.84
CA GLU A 101 7.46 1.48 -11.62
C GLU A 101 8.92 1.95 -11.76
N GLU A 102 9.17 2.89 -12.68
CA GLU A 102 10.48 3.51 -12.89
C GLU A 102 10.92 4.31 -11.65
N GLU A 103 9.99 5.01 -11.02
CA GLU A 103 10.26 5.77 -9.79
C GLU A 103 10.64 4.86 -8.62
N LEU A 104 10.12 3.63 -8.54
CA LEU A 104 10.44 2.67 -7.47
C LEU A 104 11.92 2.28 -7.46
N ALA A 105 12.62 2.35 -8.60
CA ALA A 105 14.05 2.10 -8.69
C ALA A 105 14.91 3.26 -8.15
N ASN A 106 14.31 4.43 -7.92
CA ASN A 106 15.04 5.62 -7.48
C ASN A 106 15.29 5.61 -5.97
N SER A 107 16.55 5.50 -5.55
CA SER A 107 16.95 5.52 -4.13
C SER A 107 16.57 6.80 -3.38
N LYS A 108 16.35 7.91 -4.09
CA LYS A 108 15.91 9.19 -3.52
C LYS A 108 14.40 9.34 -3.45
N LEU A 109 13.62 8.38 -3.97
CA LEU A 109 12.16 8.46 -4.09
C LEU A 109 11.51 8.85 -2.76
N ILE A 110 11.79 8.13 -1.68
CA ILE A 110 11.15 8.37 -0.38
C ILE A 110 11.42 9.79 0.11
N SER A 111 12.66 10.27 0.00
CA SER A 111 13.02 11.64 0.41
C SER A 111 12.32 12.72 -0.42
N ASN A 112 12.04 12.43 -1.70
CA ASN A 112 11.31 13.34 -2.58
C ASN A 112 9.82 13.36 -2.23
N LEU A 113 9.22 12.18 -2.02
CA LEU A 113 7.82 12.02 -1.65
C LEU A 113 7.50 12.68 -0.30
N GLN A 114 8.41 12.62 0.67
CA GLN A 114 8.25 13.27 1.98
C GLN A 114 8.26 14.80 1.92
N LYS A 115 8.83 15.40 0.86
CA LYS A 115 8.86 16.85 0.67
C LYS A 115 7.64 17.39 -0.08
N LEU A 116 6.77 16.51 -0.57
CA LEU A 116 5.59 16.93 -1.32
C LEU A 116 4.59 17.65 -0.41
N THR A 117 4.09 18.77 -0.92
CA THR A 117 2.97 19.54 -0.35
C THR A 117 1.82 19.58 -1.35
N ALA A 118 0.62 19.92 -0.87
CA ALA A 118 -0.57 20.04 -1.72
C ALA A 118 -0.34 21.06 -2.84
N GLU A 119 0.38 22.14 -2.54
CA GLU A 119 0.74 23.16 -3.52
C GLU A 119 1.70 22.63 -4.59
N THR A 120 2.73 21.87 -4.20
CA THR A 120 3.67 21.29 -5.17
C THR A 120 2.99 20.29 -6.09
N ILE A 121 2.06 19.49 -5.58
CA ILE A 121 1.28 18.55 -6.41
C ILE A 121 0.36 19.32 -7.34
N ARG A 122 -0.38 20.31 -6.83
CA ARG A 122 -1.27 21.14 -7.66
C ARG A 122 -0.54 21.81 -8.82
N LYS A 123 0.68 22.32 -8.58
CA LYS A 123 1.52 22.96 -9.60
C LYS A 123 2.06 21.97 -10.66
N ASN A 124 2.11 20.68 -10.34
CA ASN A 124 2.71 19.64 -11.18
C ASN A 124 1.75 18.47 -11.37
N ILE A 125 0.43 18.73 -11.46
CA ILE A 125 -0.57 17.66 -11.39
C ILE A 125 -0.39 16.64 -12.51
N ASP A 126 -0.05 17.10 -13.72
CA ASP A 126 0.18 16.29 -14.92
C ASP A 126 1.30 15.25 -14.76
N LYS A 127 2.23 15.46 -13.81
CA LYS A 127 3.26 14.46 -13.49
C LYS A 127 2.68 13.21 -12.80
N TYR A 128 1.56 13.36 -12.11
CA TYR A 128 1.05 12.36 -11.17
C TYR A 128 -0.24 11.66 -11.65
N ILE A 129 -0.77 12.03 -12.82
CA ILE A 129 -2.00 11.46 -13.42
C ILE A 129 -1.66 10.50 -14.55
#